data_AF-A0A9D9IWG4-F1
#
_entry.id   AF-A0A9D9IWG4-F1
#
_cell.length_a   1.000
_cell.length_b   1.000
_cell.length_c   1.000
_cell.angle_alpha   90.00
_cell.angle_beta   90.00
_cell.angle_gamma   90.00
#
_symmetry.space_group_name_H-M   'P 1'
#
loop_
_entity.id
_entity.type
_entity.pdbx_description
1 polymer ?
#
loop_
_entity_poly.entity_id
_entity_poly.type
_entity_poly.pdbx_seq_one_letter_code
_entity_poly.pdbx_strand_id
1 'polypeptide(L)' 'MDRLEKIYEEFGVMMNEDRIYEDETVSYEDICRGLGVAPSALDGILMRELGYTGEQLIEEYRRSGR' A
#
# COMPACT_ATOMS: atom_id res chain seq x y z
N MET A 1 1.48 6.90 -18.80
CA MET A 1 1.38 6.50 -17.40
C MET A 1 0.78 7.64 -16.63
N ASP A 2 -0.39 7.39 -16.06
CA ASP A 2 -1.01 8.29 -15.09
C ASP A 2 -0.14 8.37 -13.83
N ARG A 3 -0.16 9.49 -13.12
CA ARG A 3 0.60 9.67 -11.88
C ARG A 3 0.20 8.62 -10.83
N LEU A 4 -1.09 8.28 -10.79
CA LEU A 4 -1.63 7.33 -9.84
C LEU A 4 -1.20 5.88 -10.13
N GLU A 5 -1.03 5.51 -11.41
CA GLU A 5 -0.48 4.20 -11.81
C GLU A 5 0.95 4.01 -11.30
N LYS A 6 1.80 5.05 -11.43
CA LYS A 6 3.17 5.00 -10.90
C LYS A 6 3.22 4.85 -9.39
N ILE A 7 2.33 5.55 -8.68
CA ILE A 7 2.22 5.44 -7.21
C ILE A 7 1.79 4.02 -6.81
N TYR A 8 0.88 3.40 -7.56
CA TYR A 8 0.46 2.02 -7.33
C TYR A 8 1.62 1.03 -7.55
N GLU A 9 2.42 1.22 -8.61
CA GLU A 9 3.62 0.42 -8.85
C GLU A 9 4.66 0.59 -7.71
N GLU A 10 4.91 1.83 -7.28
CA GLU A 10 5.84 2.14 -6.19
C GLU A 10 5.37 1.54 -4.85
N PHE A 11 4.06 1.63 -4.55
CA PHE A 11 3.46 0.93 -3.42
C PHE A 11 3.70 -0.59 -3.50
N GLY A 12 3.55 -1.18 -4.69
CA GLY A 12 3.84 -2.60 -4.93
C GLY A 12 5.30 -2.97 -4.64
N VAL A 13 6.26 -2.12 -5.02
CA VAL A 13 7.69 -2.31 -4.69
C VAL A 13 7.91 -2.23 -3.18
N MET A 14 7.35 -1.23 -2.50
CA MET A 14 7.49 -1.08 -1.04
C MET A 14 6.94 -2.29 -0.28
N MET A 15 5.84 -2.88 -0.77
CA MET A 15 5.25 -4.08 -0.17
C MET A 15 6.07 -5.34 -0.44
N ASN A 16 6.61 -5.53 -1.64
CA ASN A 16 7.28 -6.79 -2.01
C ASN A 16 8.79 -6.79 -1.72
N GLU A 17 9.48 -5.71 -2.06
CA GLU A 17 10.94 -5.61 -1.97
C GLU A 17 11.38 -5.05 -0.61
N ASP A 18 10.85 -3.89 -0.23
CA ASP A 18 11.21 -3.24 1.03
C ASP A 18 10.51 -3.87 2.25
N ARG A 19 9.46 -4.67 1.99
CA ARG A 19 8.66 -5.37 3.01
C ARG A 19 8.19 -4.43 4.12
N ILE A 20 7.76 -3.23 3.76
CA ILE A 20 7.43 -2.15 4.70
C ILE A 20 6.38 -2.55 5.76
N TYR A 21 5.55 -3.56 5.45
CA TYR A 21 4.59 -4.13 6.39
C TYR A 21 5.26 -4.75 7.65
N GLU A 22 6.54 -5.12 7.62
CA GLU A 22 7.28 -5.65 8.78
C GLU A 22 7.54 -4.58 9.85
N ASP A 23 7.56 -3.30 9.48
CA ASP A 23 7.65 -2.21 10.44
C ASP A 23 6.26 -1.92 11.02
N GLU A 24 6.01 -2.37 12.26
CA GLU A 24 4.75 -2.16 12.98
C GLU A 24 4.48 -0.67 13.29
N THR A 25 5.48 0.21 13.18
CA THR A 25 5.32 1.65 13.43
C THR A 25 4.81 2.41 12.22
N VAL A 26 4.85 1.80 11.03
CA VAL A 26 4.39 2.42 9.79
C VAL A 26 2.92 2.08 9.55
N SER A 27 2.08 3.10 9.39
CA SER A 27 0.68 2.92 8.97
C SER A 27 0.50 3.06 7.45
N TYR A 28 -0.64 2.59 6.94
CA TYR A 28 -1.00 2.83 5.54
C TYR A 28 -1.06 4.33 5.19
N GLU A 29 -1.53 5.16 6.13
CA GLU A 29 -1.57 6.61 5.93
C GLU A 29 -0.16 7.21 5.82
N ASP A 30 0.82 6.70 6.57
CA ASP A 30 2.21 7.16 6.49
C ASP A 30 2.85 6.80 5.16
N ILE A 31 2.55 5.60 4.65
CA ILE A 31 2.97 5.17 3.31
C ILE A 31 2.37 6.08 2.24
N CYS A 32 1.06 6.33 2.31
CA CYS A 32 0.37 7.23 1.38
C CYS A 32 0.95 8.65 1.44
N ARG A 33 1.27 9.13 2.65
CA ARG A 33 1.91 10.44 2.85
C ARG A 33 3.31 10.49 2.22
N GLY A 34 4.11 9.43 2.34
CA GLY A 34 5.41 9.30 1.70
C GLY A 34 5.33 9.31 0.16
N LEU A 35 4.30 8.67 -0.40
CA LEU A 35 4.04 8.63 -1.84
C LEU A 35 3.32 9.88 -2.38
N GLY A 36 2.92 10.79 -1.50
CA GLY A 36 2.20 12.02 -1.86
C GLY A 36 0.83 11.77 -2.49
N VAL A 37 0.11 10.76 -1.99
CA VAL A 37 -1.21 10.34 -2.47
C VAL A 37 -2.24 10.34 -1.34
N ALA A 38 -3.51 10.62 -1.67
CA ALA A 38 -4.60 10.43 -0.71
C ALA A 38 -4.91 8.92 -0.56
N PRO A 39 -5.08 8.41 0.66
CA PRO A 39 -5.41 6.99 0.88
C PRO A 39 -6.60 6.50 0.06
N SER A 40 -7.67 7.29 -0.02
CA SER A 40 -8.87 6.97 -0.79
C SER A 40 -8.63 6.83 -2.30
N ALA A 41 -7.63 7.55 -2.85
CA ALA A 41 -7.29 7.45 -4.26
C ALA A 41 -6.53 6.14 -4.55
N LEU A 42 -5.59 5.77 -3.67
CA LEU A 42 -4.85 4.51 -3.80
C LEU A 42 -5.75 3.31 -3.49
N ASP A 43 -6.62 3.40 -2.48
CA ASP A 43 -7.65 2.39 -2.18
C ASP A 43 -8.57 2.13 -3.37
N GLY A 44 -8.92 3.16 -4.14
CA GLY A 44 -9.75 2.99 -5.33
C GLY A 44 -9.13 2.02 -6.36
N ILE A 45 -7.80 2.07 -6.52
CA ILE A 45 -7.07 1.14 -7.40
C ILE A 45 -6.88 -0.21 -6.70
N LEU A 46 -6.43 -0.23 -5.45
CA LEU A 46 -6.21 -1.48 -4.70
C LEU A 46 -7.48 -2.32 -4.62
N MET A 47 -8.63 -1.69 -4.38
CA MET A 47 -9.91 -2.35 -4.34
C MET A 47 -10.33 -2.89 -5.71
N ARG A 48 -9.98 -2.18 -6.80
CA ARG A 48 -10.28 -2.62 -8.17
C ARG A 48 -9.40 -3.79 -8.61
N GLU A 49 -8.11 -3.75 -8.29
CA GLU A 49 -7.12 -4.72 -8.77
C GLU A 49 -6.99 -5.95 -7.85
N LEU A 50 -7.08 -5.74 -6.54
CA LEU A 50 -6.79 -6.76 -5.52
C LEU A 50 -8.00 -7.09 -4.64
N GLY A 51 -9.03 -6.23 -4.60
CA GLY A 51 -10.21 -6.43 -3.77
C GLY A 51 -10.02 -6.08 -2.28
N TYR A 52 -8.94 -5.36 -1.95
CA TYR A 52 -8.59 -4.94 -0.60
C TYR A 52 -8.32 -3.44 -0.54
N THR A 53 -8.59 -2.82 0.61
CA THR A 53 -7.99 -1.51 0.93
C THR A 53 -6.52 -1.68 1.29
N GLY A 54 -5.75 -0.59 1.25
CA GLY A 54 -4.34 -0.65 1.64
C GLY A 54 -4.13 -1.03 3.11
N GLU A 55 -5.00 -0.59 4.02
CA GLU A 55 -4.97 -1.05 5.42
C GLU A 55 -5.16 -2.56 5.54
N GLN A 56 -6.16 -3.12 4.85
CA GLN A 56 -6.42 -4.56 4.86
C GLN A 56 -5.23 -5.33 4.29
N LEU A 57 -4.63 -4.83 3.21
CA LEU A 57 -3.45 -5.43 2.60
C LEU A 57 -2.29 -5.50 3.59
N ILE A 58 -1.94 -4.40 4.24
CA ILE A 58 -0.84 -4.37 5.21
C ILE A 58 -1.13 -5.32 6.38
N GLU A 59 -2.37 -5.34 6.87
CA GLU A 59 -2.75 -6.25 7.97
C GLU A 59 -2.64 -7.73 7.57
N GLU A 60 -3.10 -8.10 6.37
CA GLU A 60 -3.01 -9.46 5.87
C GLU A 60 -1.56 -9.91 5.64
N TYR A 61 -0.68 -9.02 5.16
CA TYR A 61 0.75 -9.30 5.04
C TYR A 61 1.41 -9.47 6.41
N ARG A 62 1.06 -8.63 7.40
CA ARG A 62 1.55 -8.76 8.79
C ARG A 62 1.09 -10.07 9.45
N ARG A 63 -0.14 -10.49 9.18
CA ARG A 63 -0.68 -11.78 9.67
C ARG A 63 0.00 -12.97 9.01
N SER A 64 0.18 -12.93 7.69
CA SER A 64 0.75 -14.03 6.91
C SER A 64 2.27 -14.13 7.01
N GLY A 65 2.95 -13.05 7.38
CA GLY A 65 4.40 -13.01 7.62
C GLY A 65 4.85 -13.56 8.98
N ARG A 66 3.91 -13.95 9.85
CA ARG A 66 4.15 -14.67 11.12
C ARG A 66 4.02 -16.18 10.95
#